data_AF-A0A957MGG7-F1
#
_entry.id   AF-A0A957MGG7-F1
#
_cell.length_a   1.000
_cell.length_b   1.000
_cell.length_c   1.000
_cell.angle_alpha   90.00
_cell.angle_beta   90.00
_cell.angle_gamma   90.00
#
_symmetry.space_group_name_H-M   'P 1'
#
loop_
_entity.id
_entity.type
_entity.pdbx_description
1 polymer ?
#
loop_
_entity_poly.entity_id
_entity_poly.type
_entity_poly.pdbx_seq_one_letter_code
_entity_poly.pdbx_strand_id
1 'polypeptide(L)'
;AMLREARRSYERAVRIPAGFAAAFAEHMSDSFMAWIEARPANNFAAVQPYLQKTLDMSREMSHYLGTSGHVADPLIDLADQGFTVAELRPLFA
;
A
#
# COMPACT_ATOMS: atom_id res chain seq x y z
N ALA A 1 22.98 14.38 4.17
CA ALA A 1 22.09 13.21 4.06
C ALA A 1 20.76 13.43 4.79
N MET A 2 20.76 13.64 6.11
CA MET A 2 19.52 13.75 6.93
C MET A 2 18.45 14.71 6.40
N LEU A 3 18.80 15.94 5.99
CA LEU A 3 17.83 16.91 5.47
C LEU A 3 17.15 16.45 4.17
N ARG A 4 17.85 15.68 3.34
CA ARG A 4 17.31 15.15 2.08
C ARG A 4 16.28 14.06 2.35
N GLU A 5 16.59 13.17 3.29
CA GLU A 5 15.71 12.09 3.74
C GLU A 5 14.46 12.65 4.42
N ALA A 6 14.63 13.61 5.34
CA ALA A 6 13.52 14.26 6.03
C ALA A 6 12.58 14.97 5.05
N ARG A 7 13.14 15.69 4.07
CA ARG A 7 12.35 16.34 3.02
C ARG A 7 11.56 15.33 2.19
N ARG A 8 12.18 14.22 1.79
CA ARG A 8 11.50 13.17 1.00
C ARG A 8 10.37 12.52 1.80
N SER A 9 10.60 12.18 3.06
CA SER A 9 9.57 11.62 3.94
C SER A 9 8.39 12.59 4.11
N TYR A 10 8.69 13.89 4.28
CA TYR A 10 7.67 14.93 4.32
C TYR A 10 6.87 15.00 3.02
N GLU A 11 7.56 15.07 1.87
CA GLU A 11 6.91 15.14 0.55
C GLU A 11 6.02 13.92 0.28
N ARG A 12 6.41 12.71 0.70
CA ARG A 12 5.57 11.51 0.61
C ARG A 12 4.37 11.59 1.55
N ALA A 13 4.57 12.03 2.79
CA ALA A 13 3.50 12.12 3.79
C ALA A 13 2.42 13.12 3.41
N VAL A 14 2.79 14.29 2.85
CA VAL A 14 1.81 15.32 2.45
C VAL A 14 1.05 15.00 1.17
N ARG A 15 1.51 14.03 0.37
CA ARG A 15 0.82 13.61 -0.87
C ARG A 15 -0.45 12.82 -0.60
N ILE A 16 -0.52 12.11 0.51
CA ILE A 16 -1.68 11.29 0.87
C ILE A 16 -2.65 12.17 1.67
N PRO A 17 -3.91 12.36 1.21
CA PRO A 17 -4.89 13.12 1.96
C PRO A 17 -5.14 12.52 3.35
N ALA A 18 -5.18 13.35 4.39
CA ALA A 18 -5.36 12.89 5.77
C ALA A 18 -6.65 12.06 5.96
N GLY A 19 -7.74 12.46 5.30
CA GLY A 19 -9.01 11.71 5.33
C GLY A 19 -8.88 10.31 4.72
N PHE A 20 -8.16 10.19 3.60
CA PHE A 20 -7.88 8.89 3.00
C PHE A 20 -6.99 8.03 3.91
N ALA A 21 -5.93 8.62 4.49
CA ALA A 21 -5.05 7.91 5.41
C ALA A 21 -5.80 7.36 6.63
N ALA A 22 -6.71 8.15 7.21
CA ALA A 22 -7.57 7.70 8.31
C ALA A 22 -8.50 6.56 7.89
N ALA A 23 -9.20 6.71 6.77
CA ALA A 23 -10.10 5.68 6.25
C ALA A 23 -9.37 4.38 5.90
N PHE A 24 -8.15 4.47 5.36
CA PHE A 24 -7.32 3.32 5.05
C PHE A 24 -6.87 2.60 6.33
N ALA A 25 -6.45 3.35 7.35
CA ALA A 25 -6.06 2.77 8.64
C ALA A 25 -7.22 2.04 9.33
N GLU A 26 -8.41 2.64 9.34
CA GLU A 26 -9.64 2.00 9.85
C GLU A 26 -9.95 0.72 9.09
N HIS A 27 -9.99 0.80 7.75
CA HIS A 27 -10.25 -0.37 6.89
C HIS A 27 -9.24 -1.51 7.11
N MET A 28 -7.96 -1.20 7.28
CA MET A 28 -6.93 -2.20 7.55
C MET A 28 -7.11 -2.86 8.93
N SER A 29 -7.58 -2.11 9.94
CA SER A 29 -7.91 -2.66 11.26
C SER A 29 -9.07 -3.65 11.17
N ASP A 30 -10.16 -3.27 10.51
CA ASP A 30 -11.33 -4.13 10.31
C ASP A 30 -10.97 -5.39 9.51
N SER A 31 -10.19 -5.21 8.43
CA SER A 31 -9.70 -6.32 7.60
C SER A 31 -8.88 -7.32 8.40
N PHE A 32 -8.05 -6.83 9.33
CA PHE A 32 -7.24 -7.69 10.20
C PHE A 32 -8.10 -8.45 11.20
N MET A 33 -9.12 -7.81 11.79
CA MET A 33 -10.07 -8.49 12.68
C MET A 33 -10.84 -9.59 11.95
N ALA A 34 -11.36 -9.31 10.75
CA ALA A 34 -12.02 -10.31 9.92
C ALA A 34 -11.08 -11.48 9.57
N TRP A 35 -9.80 -11.20 9.29
CA TRP A 35 -8.80 -12.21 8.98
C TRP A 35 -8.48 -13.13 10.17
N ILE A 36 -8.39 -12.59 11.40
CA ILE A 36 -8.13 -13.38 12.63
C ILE A 36 -9.16 -14.50 12.78
N GLU A 37 -10.43 -14.22 12.47
CA GLU A 37 -11.51 -15.21 12.55
C GLU A 37 -11.56 -16.12 11.32
N ALA A 38 -11.43 -15.53 10.12
CA ALA A 38 -11.59 -16.24 8.85
C ALA A 38 -10.48 -17.26 8.58
N ARG A 39 -9.23 -16.95 8.93
CA ARG A 39 -8.07 -17.81 8.65
C ARG A 39 -8.14 -19.17 9.34
N PRO A 40 -8.32 -19.29 10.67
CA PRO A 40 -8.45 -20.59 11.32
C PRO A 40 -9.71 -21.35 10.87
N ALA A 41 -10.76 -20.64 10.46
CA ALA A 41 -11.98 -21.23 9.92
C ALA A 41 -11.87 -21.64 8.43
N ASN A 42 -10.73 -21.41 7.78
CA ASN A 42 -10.54 -21.60 6.34
C ASN A 42 -11.64 -20.93 5.48
N ASN A 43 -12.14 -19.77 5.92
CA ASN A 43 -13.27 -19.08 5.31
C ASN A 43 -12.80 -17.87 4.49
N PHE A 44 -12.32 -18.11 3.27
CA PHE A 44 -11.89 -17.03 2.38
C PHE A 44 -13.02 -16.04 2.04
N ALA A 45 -14.25 -16.52 1.90
CA ALA A 45 -15.40 -15.68 1.55
C ALA A 45 -15.64 -14.58 2.60
N ALA A 46 -15.34 -14.82 3.88
CA ALA A 46 -15.45 -13.82 4.94
C ALA A 46 -14.43 -12.67 4.80
N VAL A 47 -13.25 -12.92 4.24
CA VAL A 47 -12.18 -11.91 4.08
C VAL A 47 -12.12 -11.30 2.67
N GLN A 48 -12.70 -11.97 1.67
CA GLN A 48 -12.73 -11.52 0.28
C GLN A 48 -13.18 -10.05 0.09
N PRO A 49 -14.31 -9.57 0.66
CA PRO A 49 -14.73 -8.19 0.45
C PRO A 49 -13.75 -7.18 1.04
N TYR A 50 -13.10 -7.53 2.15
CA TYR A 50 -12.06 -6.70 2.77
C TYR A 50 -10.83 -6.60 1.87
N LEU A 51 -10.35 -7.73 1.33
CA LEU A 51 -9.21 -7.76 0.41
C LEU A 51 -9.47 -7.00 -0.88
N GLN A 52 -10.68 -7.08 -1.43
CA GLN A 52 -11.07 -6.32 -2.61
C GLN A 52 -10.97 -4.81 -2.34
N LYS A 53 -11.57 -4.35 -1.22
CA LYS A 53 -11.48 -2.94 -0.82
C LYS A 53 -10.04 -2.52 -0.51
N THR A 54 -9.22 -3.40 0.10
CA THR A 54 -7.79 -3.13 0.31
C THR A 54 -7.06 -2.92 -1.02
N LEU A 55 -7.30 -3.78 -2.01
CA LEU A 55 -6.69 -3.64 -3.34
C LEU A 55 -7.07 -2.32 -4.02
N ASP A 56 -8.34 -1.94 -3.94
CA ASP A 56 -8.83 -0.71 -4.55
C ASP A 56 -8.25 0.54 -3.86
N MET A 57 -8.21 0.55 -2.53
CA MET A 57 -7.57 1.63 -1.77
C MET A 57 -6.04 1.65 -1.97
N SER A 58 -5.37 0.50 -2.08
CA SER A 58 -3.93 0.47 -2.38
C SER A 58 -3.63 1.08 -3.76
N ARG A 59 -4.48 0.83 -4.75
CA ARG A 59 -4.37 1.50 -6.06
C ARG A 59 -4.58 3.00 -5.93
N GLU A 60 -5.59 3.45 -5.18
CA GLU A 60 -5.81 4.88 -4.91
C GLU A 60 -4.59 5.52 -4.23
N MET A 61 -4.00 4.84 -3.23
CA MET A 61 -2.76 5.27 -2.56
C MET A 61 -1.61 5.44 -3.56
N SER A 62 -1.42 4.50 -4.50
CA SER A 62 -0.43 4.64 -5.56
C SER A 62 -0.65 5.91 -6.39
N HIS A 63 -1.90 6.28 -6.70
CA HIS A 63 -2.18 7.50 -7.47
C HIS A 63 -1.77 8.77 -6.70
N TYR A 64 -1.99 8.83 -5.38
CA TYR A 64 -1.53 9.96 -4.57
C TYR A 64 -0.01 10.10 -4.55
N LEU A 65 0.72 8.98 -4.52
CA LEU A 65 2.17 8.97 -4.47
C LEU A 65 2.82 9.30 -5.82
N GLY A 66 2.06 9.25 -6.91
CA GLY A 66 2.49 9.53 -8.29
C GLY A 66 2.69 8.25 -9.09
N THR A 67 2.92 8.37 -10.40
CA THR A 67 3.11 7.20 -11.27
C THR A 67 4.43 7.28 -12.04
N SER A 68 5.18 6.19 -12.07
CA SER A 68 6.17 5.92 -13.12
C SER A 68 6.10 4.45 -13.47
N GLY A 69 5.66 4.10 -14.69
CA GLY A 69 5.65 2.72 -15.17
C GLY A 69 4.45 1.90 -14.70
N HIS A 70 4.58 1.21 -13.55
CA HIS A 70 3.62 0.22 -13.06
C HIS A 70 2.87 0.70 -11.80
N VAL A 71 1.61 0.28 -11.62
CA VAL A 71 0.74 0.70 -10.49
C VAL A 71 1.31 0.35 -9.11
N ALA A 72 2.16 -0.67 -9.04
CA ALA A 72 2.84 -1.09 -7.82
C ALA A 72 4.12 -0.30 -7.52
N ASP A 73 4.71 0.37 -8.50
CA ASP A 73 6.01 1.05 -8.33
C ASP A 73 6.00 2.09 -7.20
N PRO A 74 4.93 2.89 -6.99
CA PRO A 74 4.90 3.83 -5.87
C PRO A 74 4.93 3.14 -4.51
N LEU A 75 4.26 1.97 -4.39
CA LEU A 75 4.25 1.20 -3.15
C LEU A 75 5.56 0.40 -2.97
N ILE A 76 6.21 0.00 -4.06
CA ILE A 76 7.55 -0.59 -4.02
C ILE A 76 8.57 0.45 -3.55
N ASP A 77 8.54 1.68 -4.07
CA ASP A 77 9.43 2.79 -3.67
C ASP A 77 9.23 3.24 -2.21
N LEU A 78 8.07 2.94 -1.61
CA LEU A 78 7.86 3.10 -0.16
C LEU A 78 8.64 2.05 0.65
N ALA A 79 8.72 0.81 0.16
CA ALA A 79 9.36 -0.30 0.84
C ALA A 79 10.88 -0.32 0.61
N ASP A 80 11.31 -0.14 -0.64
CA ASP A 80 12.71 -0.05 -1.03
C ASP A 80 12.89 1.07 -2.05
N GLN A 81 13.66 2.09 -1.65
CA GLN A 81 13.72 3.35 -2.37
C GLN A 81 14.36 3.17 -3.74
N GLY A 82 13.67 3.69 -4.76
CA GLY A 82 14.13 3.69 -6.15
C GLY A 82 13.84 2.39 -6.89
N PHE A 83 13.34 1.35 -6.22
CA PHE A 83 12.99 0.10 -6.87
C PHE A 83 11.66 0.18 -7.62
N THR A 84 11.60 -0.54 -8.73
CA THR A 84 10.44 -0.68 -9.60
C THR A 84 10.21 -2.13 -9.98
N VAL A 85 9.03 -2.44 -10.50
CA VAL A 85 8.74 -3.75 -11.10
C VAL A 85 9.72 -4.09 -12.22
N ALA A 86 10.19 -3.11 -12.99
CA ALA A 86 11.15 -3.33 -14.06
C ALA A 86 12.51 -3.82 -13.55
N GLU A 87 12.96 -3.33 -12.39
CA GLU A 87 14.20 -3.75 -11.75
C GLU A 87 14.04 -5.07 -10.98
N LEU A 88 12.89 -5.30 -10.36
CA LEU A 88 12.63 -6.52 -9.59
C LEU A 88 12.41 -7.74 -10.48
N ARG A 89 11.73 -7.59 -11.62
CA ARG A 89 11.30 -8.73 -12.45
C ARG A 89 12.46 -9.66 -12.87
N PRO A 90 13.64 -9.17 -13.30
CA PRO A 90 14.78 -10.04 -13.62
C PRO A 90 15.40 -10.76 -12.41
N LEU A 91 15.24 -10.23 -11.19
CA LEU A 91 15.82 -10.82 -9.97
C LEU A 91 15.04 -12.06 -9.48
N PHE A 92 13.77 -12.16 -9.83
CA PHE A 92 12.88 -13.26 -9.47
C PHE A 92 12.60 -14.23 -10.64
N ALA A 93 13.28 -14.05 -11.77
CA ALA A 93 13.11 -14.87 -12.97
C ALA A 93 13.81 -16.23 -12.88
#